data_AF-A0A2A7BK69-F1
#
_entry.id   AF-A0A2A7BK69-F1
#
_cell.length_a   1.000
_cell.length_b   1.000
_cell.length_c   1.000
_cell.angle_alpha   90.00
_cell.angle_beta   90.00
_cell.angle_gamma   90.00
#
_symmetry.space_group_name_H-M   'P 1'
#
loop_
_entity.id
_entity.type
_entity.pdbx_description
1 polymer ?
#
loop_
_entity_poly.entity_id
_entity_poly.type
_entity_poly.pdbx_seq_one_letter_code
_entity_poly.pdbx_strand_id
1 'polypeptide(L)'
;MDQISFEDLFEEENKPEKVEVAEIPVPLSPLQKDILDLLHSEEISALELCEQLIRAGKISDERFTTNKPKAYGKVCLLLEGFVKEGKLIFIKNDETRDRVYKLKEEDSNE
;
A
#
# COMPACT_ATOMS: atom_id res chain seq x y z
N MET A 1 -13.91 14.68 26.70
CA MET A 1 -14.27 14.08 25.40
C MET A 1 -12.96 13.97 24.66
N ASP A 2 -12.30 12.84 24.83
CA ASP A 2 -10.98 12.62 24.26
C ASP A 2 -11.15 12.30 22.78
N GLN A 3 -10.81 13.28 21.95
CA GLN A 3 -10.88 13.21 20.51
C GLN A 3 -9.60 12.50 20.06
N ILE A 4 -9.69 11.20 19.80
CA ILE A 4 -8.59 10.39 19.28
C ILE A 4 -8.34 10.85 17.83
N SER A 5 -7.10 11.26 17.51
CA SER A 5 -6.72 11.66 16.15
C SER A 5 -6.72 10.44 15.23
N PHE A 6 -6.96 10.60 13.92
CA PHE A 6 -6.91 9.47 12.98
C PHE A 6 -5.50 8.87 12.88
N GLU A 7 -4.47 9.66 13.21
CA GLU A 7 -3.09 9.20 13.41
C GLU A 7 -2.93 8.26 14.62
N ASP A 8 -3.63 8.51 15.74
CA ASP A 8 -3.49 7.69 16.97
C ASP A 8 -4.04 6.25 16.81
N LEU A 9 -4.93 6.03 15.84
CA LEU A 9 -5.51 4.70 15.55
C LEU A 9 -4.51 3.72 14.93
N PHE A 10 -3.36 4.20 14.46
CA PHE A 10 -2.31 3.39 13.82
C PHE A 10 -1.00 3.37 14.61
N GLU A 11 -0.92 4.03 15.77
CA GLU A 11 0.30 4.12 16.58
C GLU A 11 0.51 2.94 17.55
N GLU A 12 -0.45 2.02 17.70
CA GLU A 12 -0.30 0.87 18.63
C GLU A 12 0.73 -0.18 18.19
N GLU A 13 1.37 -0.07 17.02
CA GLU A 13 2.48 -0.96 16.59
C GLU A 13 3.87 -0.29 16.56
N ASN A 14 4.04 0.98 16.96
CA ASN A 14 5.36 1.62 16.97
C ASN A 14 5.65 2.37 18.26
N LYS A 15 6.11 1.65 19.29
CA LYS A 15 6.91 2.27 20.35
C LYS A 15 8.26 2.68 19.77
N PRO A 16 8.65 3.97 19.84
CA PRO A 16 9.93 4.41 19.32
C PRO A 16 11.03 4.09 20.35
N GLU A 17 11.68 2.94 20.21
CA GLU A 17 13.04 2.82 20.74
C GLU A 17 13.96 3.62 19.82
N LYS A 18 14.50 4.71 20.39
CA LYS A 18 15.63 5.46 19.84
C LYS A 18 16.72 4.50 19.42
N VAL A 19 16.90 4.29 18.12
CA VAL A 19 18.16 3.72 17.61
C VAL A 19 18.54 4.46 16.35
N GLU A 20 19.79 4.90 16.37
CA GLU A 20 20.52 5.65 15.37
C GLU A 20 20.30 5.03 13.98
N VAL A 21 19.95 5.88 13.01
CA VAL A 21 19.62 5.49 11.63
C VAL A 21 20.90 5.04 10.91
N ALA A 22 21.29 3.81 11.17
CA ALA A 22 21.93 2.99 10.16
C ALA A 22 20.85 2.58 9.15
N GLU A 23 21.15 2.65 7.87
CA GLU A 23 20.29 2.26 6.74
C GLU A 23 20.04 0.74 6.74
N ILE A 24 19.36 0.22 7.75
CA ILE A 24 18.92 -1.17 7.77
C ILE A 24 17.59 -1.19 7.00
N PRO A 25 17.47 -1.92 5.88
CA PRO A 25 16.20 -2.02 5.18
C PRO A 25 15.16 -2.61 6.13
N VAL A 26 14.16 -1.80 6.49
CA VAL A 26 13.05 -2.23 7.35
C VAL A 26 12.40 -3.44 6.68
N PRO A 27 12.26 -4.58 7.39
CA PRO A 27 11.68 -5.77 6.80
C PRO A 27 10.24 -5.48 6.36
N LEU A 28 9.92 -5.79 5.10
CA LEU A 28 8.58 -5.61 4.56
C LEU A 28 7.56 -6.40 5.39
N SER A 29 6.46 -5.74 5.74
CA SER A 29 5.30 -6.39 6.35
C SER A 29 4.72 -7.47 5.44
N PRO A 30 4.01 -8.48 5.98
CA PRO A 30 3.39 -9.52 5.17
C PRO A 30 2.49 -8.96 4.06
N LEU A 31 1.69 -7.94 4.37
CA LEU A 31 0.81 -7.28 3.39
C LEU A 31 1.59 -6.54 2.30
N GLN A 32 2.72 -5.92 2.64
CA GLN A 32 3.60 -5.28 1.64
C GLN A 32 4.18 -6.30 0.66
N LYS A 33 4.56 -7.48 1.14
CA LYS A 33 5.02 -8.58 0.28
C LYS A 33 3.90 -9.08 -0.62
N ASP A 34 2.74 -9.35 -0.03
CA ASP A 34 1.56 -9.79 -0.79
C ASP A 34 1.15 -8.77 -1.88
N ILE A 35 1.28 -7.47 -1.60
CA ILE A 35 1.06 -6.41 -2.59
C ILE A 35 2.08 -6.53 -3.72
N LEU A 36 3.37 -6.58 -3.42
CA LEU A 36 4.42 -6.68 -4.44
C LEU A 36 4.29 -7.95 -5.29
N ASP A 37 3.89 -9.07 -4.68
CA ASP A 37 3.71 -10.35 -5.38
C ASP A 37 2.54 -10.31 -6.39
N LEU A 38 1.54 -9.44 -6.17
CA LEU A 38 0.42 -9.21 -7.08
C LEU A 38 0.72 -8.16 -8.16
N LEU A 39 1.82 -7.41 -8.02
CA LEU A 39 2.23 -6.43 -9.02
C LEU A 39 2.99 -7.16 -10.13
N HIS A 40 2.40 -7.16 -11.32
CA HIS A 40 3.04 -7.64 -12.54
C HIS A 40 3.58 -6.47 -13.38
N SER A 41 4.18 -6.76 -14.53
CA SER A 41 4.69 -5.73 -15.45
C SER A 41 3.58 -4.87 -16.08
N GLU A 42 2.31 -5.25 -15.91
CA GLU A 42 1.15 -4.51 -16.35
C GLU A 42 0.74 -3.43 -15.33
N GLU A 43 0.03 -2.41 -15.80
CA GLU A 43 -0.59 -1.41 -14.93
C GLU A 43 -1.71 -2.04 -14.11
N ILE A 44 -1.79 -1.69 -12.83
CA ILE A 44 -2.82 -2.19 -11.93
C ILE A 44 -3.40 -1.05 -11.11
N SER A 45 -4.73 -1.09 -10.95
CA SER A 45 -5.44 -0.12 -10.15
C SER A 45 -5.44 -0.52 -8.67
N ALA A 46 -5.45 0.46 -7.78
CA ALA A 46 -5.48 0.22 -6.35
C ALA A 46 -6.77 -0.50 -5.93
N LEU A 47 -7.91 -0.25 -6.60
CA LEU A 47 -9.14 -1.01 -6.38
C LEU A 47 -8.97 -2.46 -6.81
N GLU A 48 -8.44 -2.72 -8.01
CA GLU A 48 -8.23 -4.08 -8.49
C GLU A 48 -7.30 -4.88 -7.58
N LEU A 49 -6.20 -4.26 -7.14
CA LEU A 49 -5.29 -4.85 -6.18
C LEU A 49 -6.00 -5.19 -4.85
N CYS A 50 -6.88 -4.33 -4.35
CA CYS A 50 -7.70 -4.64 -3.17
C CYS A 50 -8.60 -5.85 -3.40
N GLU A 51 -9.29 -5.93 -4.55
CA GLU A 51 -10.16 -7.06 -4.87
C GLU A 51 -9.37 -8.38 -4.94
N GLN A 52 -8.16 -8.36 -5.50
CA GLN A 52 -7.29 -9.53 -5.55
C GLN A 52 -6.83 -9.95 -4.15
N LEU A 53 -6.43 -9.00 -3.29
CA LEU A 53 -6.07 -9.27 -1.89
C LEU A 53 -7.23 -9.83 -1.07
N ILE A 54 -8.46 -9.34 -1.30
CA ILE A 54 -9.68 -9.87 -0.66
C ILE A 54 -9.92 -11.31 -1.10
N ARG A 55 -9.87 -11.58 -2.41
CA ARG A 55 -10.06 -12.94 -2.96
C ARG A 55 -9.01 -13.92 -2.45
N ALA A 56 -7.78 -13.45 -2.25
CA ALA A 56 -6.68 -14.23 -1.68
C ALA A 56 -6.75 -14.35 -0.13
N GLY A 57 -7.75 -13.75 0.52
CA GLY A 57 -7.92 -13.78 1.97
C GLY A 57 -6.86 -13.00 2.76
N LYS A 58 -6.16 -12.07 2.09
CA LYS A 58 -5.06 -11.27 2.68
C LYS A 58 -5.57 -10.03 3.42
N ILE A 59 -6.72 -9.52 3.01
CA ILE A 59 -7.42 -8.40 3.67
C ILE A 59 -8.92 -8.71 3.79
N SER A 60 -9.59 -8.05 4.73
CA SER A 60 -11.04 -8.22 4.96
C SER A 60 -11.88 -7.63 3.81
N ASP A 61 -12.97 -8.30 3.45
CA ASP A 61 -14.00 -7.82 2.50
C ASP A 61 -14.98 -6.81 3.13
N GLU A 62 -14.58 -6.15 4.22
CA GLU A 62 -15.38 -5.08 4.79
C GLU A 62 -15.41 -3.87 3.86
N ARG A 63 -16.63 -3.42 3.54
CA ARG A 63 -16.86 -2.32 2.59
C ARG A 63 -17.61 -1.15 3.24
N PHE A 64 -17.43 0.04 2.67
CA PHE A 64 -18.30 1.18 2.93
C PHE A 64 -19.63 1.03 2.18
N THR A 65 -20.62 1.88 2.49
CA THR A 65 -21.89 1.95 1.75
C THR A 65 -21.72 2.31 0.27
N THR A 66 -20.56 2.86 -0.11
CA THR A 66 -20.13 3.14 -1.49
C THR A 66 -19.56 1.92 -2.21
N ASN A 67 -19.60 0.74 -1.59
CA ASN A 67 -19.03 -0.53 -2.06
C ASN A 67 -17.49 -0.57 -2.17
N LYS A 68 -16.79 0.51 -1.79
CA LYS A 68 -15.33 0.53 -1.73
C LYS A 68 -14.82 -0.28 -0.53
N PRO A 69 -13.76 -1.10 -0.69
CA PRO A 69 -13.10 -1.77 0.43
C PRO A 69 -12.62 -0.78 1.48
N LYS A 70 -12.85 -1.07 2.77
CA LYS A 70 -12.32 -0.24 3.86
C LYS A 70 -10.80 -0.22 3.88
N ALA A 71 -10.17 -1.31 3.44
CA ALA A 71 -8.72 -1.44 3.32
C ALA A 71 -8.11 -0.58 2.19
N TYR A 72 -8.92 -0.01 1.29
CA TYR A 72 -8.43 0.76 0.14
C TYR A 72 -7.47 1.90 0.54
N GLY A 73 -7.79 2.64 1.60
CA GLY A 73 -6.93 3.72 2.08
C GLY A 73 -5.56 3.22 2.54
N LYS A 74 -5.52 2.11 3.28
CA LYS A 74 -4.28 1.47 3.73
C LYS A 74 -3.45 0.98 2.54
N VAL A 75 -4.08 0.34 1.56
CA VAL A 75 -3.38 -0.12 0.34
C VAL A 75 -2.80 1.06 -0.44
N CYS A 76 -3.53 2.15 -0.59
CA CYS A 76 -3.04 3.37 -1.23
C CYS A 76 -1.79 3.94 -0.54
N LEU A 77 -1.78 3.98 0.80
CA LEU A 77 -0.62 4.45 1.58
C LEU A 77 0.62 3.56 1.39
N LEU A 78 0.43 2.24 1.34
CA LEU A 78 1.53 1.30 1.07
C LEU A 78 2.10 1.49 -0.34
N LEU A 79 1.24 1.66 -1.34
CA LEU A 79 1.65 1.93 -2.72
C LEU A 79 2.40 3.26 -2.84
N GLU A 80 1.96 4.32 -2.14
CA GLU A 80 2.71 5.58 -2.05
C GLU A 80 4.09 5.40 -1.41
N GLY A 81 4.22 4.54 -0.39
CA GLY A 81 5.50 4.14 0.19
C GLY A 81 6.42 3.54 -0.87
N PHE A 82 5.93 2.58 -1.65
CA PHE A 82 6.71 1.96 -2.72
C PHE A 82 7.09 2.92 -3.86
N VAL A 83 6.26 3.92 -4.16
CA VAL A 83 6.61 4.98 -5.12
C VAL A 83 7.76 5.83 -4.56
N LYS A 84 7.73 6.20 -3.28
CA LYS A 84 8.81 6.95 -2.61
C LYS A 84 10.12 6.16 -2.56
N GLU A 85 10.03 4.84 -2.37
CA GLU A 85 11.16 3.91 -2.43
C GLU A 85 11.65 3.65 -3.86
N GLY A 86 10.95 4.15 -4.89
CA GLY A 86 11.32 3.97 -6.29
C GLY A 86 11.04 2.57 -6.83
N LYS A 87 10.24 1.75 -6.15
CA LYS A 87 9.82 0.41 -6.61
C LYS A 87 8.67 0.47 -7.60
N LEU A 88 7.78 1.45 -7.45
CA LEU A 88 6.61 1.64 -8.30
C LEU A 88 6.60 3.02 -8.96
N ILE A 89 5.92 3.10 -10.08
CA ILE A 89 5.61 4.33 -10.80
C ILE A 89 4.12 4.60 -10.63
N PHE A 90 3.76 5.78 -10.15
CA PHE A 90 2.39 6.27 -10.19
C PHE A 90 2.08 6.76 -11.61
N ILE A 91 1.10 6.15 -12.27
CA ILE A 91 0.77 6.44 -13.67
C ILE A 91 -0.27 7.55 -13.75
N LYS A 92 -1.43 7.33 -13.12
CA LYS A 92 -2.54 8.28 -13.17
C LYS A 92 -3.52 8.05 -12.03
N ASN A 93 -4.30 9.09 -11.76
CA ASN A 93 -5.56 8.99 -11.03
C ASN A 93 -6.65 9.14 -12.09
N ASP A 94 -7.32 8.04 -12.43
CA ASP A 94 -8.40 8.14 -13.42
C ASP A 94 -9.55 8.96 -12.82
N GLU A 95 -10.22 9.77 -13.64
CA GLU A 95 -11.14 10.85 -13.25
C GLU A 95 -12.29 10.41 -12.31
N THR A 96 -12.45 9.11 -12.05
CA THR A 96 -13.46 8.47 -11.19
C THR A 96 -12.94 7.93 -9.84
N ARG A 97 -11.78 8.39 -9.35
CA ARG A 97 -11.23 8.16 -7.99
C ARG A 97 -10.51 6.82 -7.77
N ASP A 98 -9.83 6.30 -8.78
CA ASP A 98 -8.96 5.13 -8.67
C ASP A 98 -7.54 5.48 -9.11
N ARG A 99 -6.56 4.87 -8.44
CA ARG A 99 -5.14 5.18 -8.62
C ARG A 99 -4.46 4.01 -9.31
N VAL A 100 -3.73 4.30 -10.37
CA VAL A 100 -3.05 3.29 -11.20
C VAL A 100 -1.55 3.37 -10.97
N TYR A 101 -0.95 2.21 -10.74
CA TYR A 101 0.47 2.03 -10.49
C TYR A 101 1.03 1.01 -11.46
N LYS A 102 2.32 1.14 -11.77
CA LYS A 102 3.09 0.17 -12.54
C LYS A 102 4.36 -0.19 -11.77
N LEU A 103 4.84 -1.42 -11.89
CA LEU A 103 6.17 -1.77 -11.41
C LEU A 103 7.23 -0.92 -12.14
N LYS A 104 8.19 -0.38 -11.40
CA LYS A 104 9.35 0.24 -12.04
C LYS A 104 10.20 -0.90 -12.59
N GLU A 105 10.32 -0.97 -13.92
CA GLU A 105 11.30 -1.85 -14.55
C GLU A 105 12.68 -1.42 -14.05
N GLU A 106 13.38 -2.32 -13.35
CA GLU A 106 14.80 -2.12 -13.12
C GLU A 106 15.44 -2.19 -14.50
N ASP A 107 15.89 -1.04 -15.02
CA ASP A 107 16.71 -0.99 -16.22
C ASP A 107 17.87 -1.95 -15.99
N SER A 108 17.74 -3.17 -16.54
CA SER A 108 18.83 -4.13 -16.67
C SER A 108 19.75 -3.53 -17.72
N ASN A 109 20.55 -2.55 -17.31
CA ASN A 109 21.70 -2.08 -18.07
C ASN A 109 22.72 -3.22 -18.03
N GLU A 110 22.65 -4.10 -19.04
CA GLU A 110 23.75 -4.96 -19.46
C GLU A 110 24.46 -4.33 -20.66
#